data_AF-A0A181ZC03-F1
#
_entry.id   AF-A0A181ZC03-F1
#
_cell.length_a   1.000
_cell.length_b   1.000
_cell.length_c   1.000
_cell.angle_alpha   90.00
_cell.angle_beta   90.00
_cell.angle_gamma   90.00
#
_symmetry.space_group_name_H-M   'P 1'
#
loop_
_entity.id
_entity.type
_entity.pdbx_description
1 polymer ?
#
loop_
_entity_poly.entity_id
_entity_poly.type
_entity_poly.pdbx_seq_one_letter_code
_entity_poly.pdbx_strand_id
1 'polypeptide(L)'
;MSTASSASLVFVAILVGAVLPFVPVVGRVARIAATIAHEVGHCIVVVPFGGRIRRIDLRPDGSGEAWVQLGGVPGAVRWLVRILNLYAGYSAPLWAGALLLTGVLHGSRWLPVVVLGVIGLVALVFVRNWFGLLVVIGFDVLALWVALRPSELTVLVVAAVGALFVVDGLRSVVQVARWLLTGARVQTDFHIAAAEMRLPAGVWFVLFVFVNGAAVWLARGPLLEVWDTIVTGVRALV
;
A
#
# COMPACT_ATOMS: atom_id res chain seq x y z
N MET A 1 21.59 -2.15 24.56
CA MET A 1 20.45 -3.10 24.58
C MET A 1 20.83 -4.31 23.75
N SER A 2 20.50 -5.52 24.20
CA SER A 2 20.79 -6.75 23.44
C SER A 2 19.96 -6.78 22.15
N THR A 3 20.49 -7.42 21.10
CA THR A 3 19.82 -7.59 19.80
C THR A 3 18.42 -8.23 19.93
N ALA A 4 18.23 -9.11 20.92
CA ALA A 4 16.95 -9.72 21.26
C ALA A 4 15.89 -8.71 21.75
N SER A 5 16.29 -7.67 22.49
CA SER A 5 15.36 -6.63 22.97
C SER A 5 14.80 -5.81 21.80
N SER A 6 15.64 -5.45 20.82
CA SER A 6 15.21 -4.67 19.66
C SER A 6 14.36 -5.50 18.69
N ALA A 7 14.68 -6.79 18.49
CA ALA A 7 13.83 -7.70 17.70
C ALA A 7 12.41 -7.83 18.29
N SER A 8 12.31 -7.93 19.62
CA SER A 8 11.02 -8.01 20.33
C SER A 8 10.20 -6.74 20.15
N LEU A 9 10.83 -5.56 20.22
CA LEU A 9 10.15 -4.28 20.01
C LEU A 9 9.66 -4.12 18.56
N VAL A 10 10.46 -4.50 17.57
CA VAL A 10 10.04 -4.48 16.15
C VAL A 10 8.84 -5.40 15.92
N PHE A 11 8.87 -6.61 16.49
CA PHE A 11 7.73 -7.53 16.42
C PHE A 11 6.46 -6.91 17.03
N VAL A 12 6.55 -6.32 18.22
CA VAL A 12 5.43 -5.60 18.84
C VAL A 12 4.94 -4.46 17.95
N ALA A 13 5.83 -3.68 17.35
CA ALA A 13 5.46 -2.60 16.44
C ALA A 13 4.71 -3.12 15.19
N ILE A 14 5.14 -4.25 14.62
CA ILE A 14 4.45 -4.93 13.52
C ILE A 14 3.05 -5.35 13.97
N LEU A 15 2.90 -5.97 15.15
CA LEU A 15 1.59 -6.36 15.68
C LEU A 15 0.67 -5.16 15.89
N VAL A 16 1.18 -4.08 16.47
CA VAL A 16 0.42 -2.84 16.64
C VAL A 16 -0.04 -2.32 15.27
N GLY A 17 0.87 -2.20 14.31
CA GLY A 17 0.57 -1.79 12.94
C GLY A 17 -0.50 -2.65 12.27
N ALA A 18 -0.40 -3.96 12.41
CA ALA A 18 -1.35 -4.93 11.88
C ALA A 18 -2.77 -4.78 12.48
N VAL A 19 -2.88 -4.40 13.76
CA VAL A 19 -4.17 -4.24 14.44
C VAL A 19 -4.82 -2.87 14.14
N LEU A 20 -4.02 -1.83 13.87
CA LEU A 20 -4.51 -0.45 13.69
C LEU A 20 -5.71 -0.31 12.73
N PRO A 21 -5.75 -0.93 11.53
CA PRO A 21 -6.88 -0.82 10.61
C PRO A 21 -8.23 -1.26 11.20
N PHE A 22 -8.23 -2.10 12.24
CA PHE A 22 -9.42 -2.65 12.88
C PHE A 22 -9.88 -1.87 14.11
N VAL A 23 -9.05 -0.97 14.63
CA VAL A 23 -9.38 -0.18 15.83
C VAL A 23 -10.40 0.92 15.48
N PRO A 24 -11.48 1.08 16.25
CA PRO A 24 -12.42 2.19 16.04
C PRO A 24 -11.73 3.56 16.11
N VAL A 25 -12.21 4.53 15.32
CA VAL A 25 -11.66 5.90 15.20
C VAL A 25 -10.25 5.97 14.60
N VAL A 26 -9.24 5.38 15.25
CA VAL A 26 -7.83 5.37 14.80
C VAL A 26 -7.69 4.59 13.49
N GLY A 27 -8.40 3.49 13.35
CA GLY A 27 -8.41 2.69 12.12
C GLY A 27 -8.97 3.45 10.92
N ARG A 28 -9.73 4.55 11.09
CA ARG A 28 -10.12 5.39 9.95
C ARG A 28 -8.91 6.06 9.32
N VAL A 29 -8.00 6.58 10.14
CA VAL A 29 -6.77 7.22 9.65
C VAL A 29 -5.88 6.19 8.96
N ALA A 30 -5.72 5.01 9.57
CA ALA A 30 -4.98 3.90 8.99
C ALA A 30 -5.53 3.47 7.62
N ARG A 31 -6.85 3.32 7.51
CA ARG A 31 -7.51 3.00 6.24
C ARG A 31 -7.29 4.10 5.20
N ILE A 32 -7.39 5.37 5.59
CA ILE A 32 -7.18 6.48 4.66
C ILE A 32 -5.72 6.56 4.19
N ALA A 33 -4.76 6.23 5.05
CA ALA A 33 -3.36 6.08 4.67
C ALA A 33 -3.20 5.03 3.55
N ALA A 34 -3.82 3.86 3.71
CA ALA A 34 -3.80 2.81 2.69
C ALA A 34 -4.57 3.21 1.42
N THR A 35 -5.70 3.92 1.54
CA THR A 35 -6.44 4.50 0.41
C THR A 35 -5.56 5.49 -0.36
N ILE A 36 -4.79 6.36 0.31
CA ILE A 36 -3.86 7.25 -0.37
C ILE A 36 -2.83 6.45 -1.17
N ALA A 37 -2.23 5.42 -0.57
CA ALA A 37 -1.29 4.55 -1.29
C ALA A 37 -1.94 3.86 -2.49
N HIS A 38 -3.21 3.43 -2.38
CA HIS A 38 -4.00 2.89 -3.48
C HIS A 38 -4.15 3.90 -4.63
N GLU A 39 -4.62 5.10 -4.35
CA GLU A 39 -4.79 6.15 -5.37
C GLU A 39 -3.47 6.58 -6.00
N VAL A 40 -2.39 6.64 -5.21
CA VAL A 40 -1.04 6.89 -5.71
C VAL A 40 -0.57 5.75 -6.63
N GLY A 41 -0.96 4.51 -6.36
CA GLY A 41 -0.66 3.35 -7.22
C GLY A 41 -1.10 3.56 -8.67
N HIS A 42 -2.34 4.02 -8.87
CA HIS A 42 -2.85 4.39 -10.19
C HIS A 42 -2.00 5.48 -10.86
N CYS A 43 -1.65 6.50 -10.08
CA CYS A 43 -0.86 7.63 -10.53
C CYS A 43 0.53 7.22 -11.03
N ILE A 44 1.23 6.38 -10.26
CA ILE A 44 2.60 5.93 -10.56
C ILE A 44 2.66 5.14 -11.87
N VAL A 45 1.62 4.36 -12.19
CA VAL A 45 1.62 3.58 -13.43
C VAL A 45 1.31 4.44 -14.65
N VAL A 46 0.45 5.45 -14.55
CA VAL A 46 -0.05 6.15 -15.74
C VAL A 46 0.83 7.33 -16.18
N VAL A 47 1.42 8.06 -15.23
CA VAL A 47 2.23 9.26 -15.53
C VAL A 47 3.44 8.97 -16.42
N PRO A 48 4.25 7.91 -16.18
CA PRO A 48 5.44 7.62 -16.99
C PRO A 48 5.14 7.39 -18.47
N PHE A 49 3.93 6.97 -18.80
CA PHE A 49 3.51 6.71 -20.19
C PHE A 49 2.80 7.91 -20.83
N GLY A 50 2.81 9.10 -20.20
CA GLY A 50 2.20 10.32 -20.75
C GLY A 50 0.74 10.54 -20.37
N GLY A 51 0.19 9.73 -19.47
CA GLY A 51 -1.11 10.01 -18.88
C GLY A 51 -1.06 11.13 -17.85
N ARG A 52 -2.23 11.68 -17.51
CA ARG A 52 -2.36 12.84 -16.63
C ARG A 52 -3.22 12.52 -15.43
N ILE A 53 -2.87 13.10 -14.29
CA ILE A 53 -3.68 13.02 -13.06
C ILE A 53 -4.33 14.38 -12.87
N ARG A 54 -5.64 14.40 -12.67
CA ARG A 54 -6.39 15.64 -12.47
C ARG A 54 -6.47 16.01 -10.99
N ARG A 55 -6.84 15.05 -10.15
CA ARG A 55 -7.05 15.21 -8.71
C ARG A 55 -7.18 13.85 -8.04
N ILE A 56 -6.81 13.77 -6.76
CA ILE A 56 -7.16 12.68 -5.85
C ILE A 56 -8.15 13.23 -4.82
N ASP A 57 -9.33 12.61 -4.77
CA ASP A 57 -10.35 12.90 -3.78
C ASP A 57 -10.44 11.78 -2.75
N LEU A 58 -10.50 12.16 -1.48
CA LEU A 58 -10.68 11.23 -0.37
C LEU A 58 -11.94 11.64 0.38
N ARG A 59 -12.77 10.65 0.68
CA ARG A 59 -14.02 10.82 1.40
C ARG A 59 -13.87 10.37 2.86
N PRO A 60 -14.61 10.97 3.81
CA PRO A 60 -14.52 10.61 5.23
C PRO A 60 -14.90 9.16 5.56
N ASP A 61 -15.62 8.48 4.66
CA ASP A 61 -15.95 7.06 4.75
C ASP A 61 -14.76 6.14 4.45
N GLY A 62 -13.62 6.70 4.04
CA GLY A 62 -12.39 5.98 3.70
C GLY A 62 -12.25 5.65 2.21
N SER A 63 -13.25 5.98 1.39
CA SER A 63 -13.15 5.80 -0.06
C SER A 63 -12.28 6.91 -0.71
N GLY A 64 -11.60 6.54 -1.78
CA GLY A 64 -10.79 7.42 -2.60
C GLY A 64 -11.21 7.36 -4.06
N GLU A 65 -10.82 8.38 -4.82
CA GLU A 65 -10.94 8.37 -6.28
C GLU A 65 -9.84 9.24 -6.92
N ALA A 66 -8.94 8.59 -7.68
CA ALA A 66 -7.97 9.24 -8.54
C ALA A 66 -8.52 9.45 -9.96
N TRP A 67 -8.61 10.71 -10.36
CA TRP A 67 -9.06 11.09 -11.71
C TRP A 67 -7.90 11.01 -12.69
N VAL A 68 -7.74 9.85 -13.32
CA VAL A 68 -6.63 9.57 -14.24
C VAL A 68 -7.09 9.59 -15.70
N GLN A 69 -6.33 10.29 -16.54
CA GLN A 69 -6.57 10.44 -17.98
C GLN A 69 -5.46 9.75 -18.77
N LEU A 70 -5.84 8.81 -19.64
CA LEU A 70 -4.88 8.10 -20.51
C LEU A 70 -4.68 8.79 -21.85
N GLY A 71 -5.25 9.98 -22.11
CA GLY A 71 -5.24 10.65 -23.41
C GLY A 71 -3.86 10.72 -24.07
N GLY A 72 -2.81 11.07 -23.31
CA GLY A 72 -1.44 11.16 -23.79
C GLY A 72 -0.66 9.83 -23.86
N VAL A 73 -1.26 8.70 -23.46
CA VAL A 73 -0.60 7.39 -23.53
C VAL A 73 -0.55 6.88 -24.97
N PRO A 74 0.62 6.44 -25.50
CA PRO A 74 0.69 5.94 -26.88
C PRO A 74 -0.30 4.80 -27.12
N GLY A 75 -1.01 4.85 -28.25
CA GLY A 75 -2.09 3.90 -28.57
C GLY A 75 -1.66 2.44 -28.49
N ALA A 76 -0.44 2.13 -28.94
CA ALA A 76 0.12 0.78 -28.95
C ALA A 76 0.26 0.14 -27.56
N VAL A 77 0.49 0.93 -26.50
CA VAL A 77 0.69 0.43 -25.12
C VAL A 77 -0.47 0.75 -24.19
N ARG A 78 -1.43 1.58 -24.63
CA ARG A 78 -2.54 2.11 -23.82
C ARG A 78 -3.32 1.02 -23.10
N TRP A 79 -3.61 -0.09 -23.78
CA TRP A 79 -4.33 -1.22 -23.21
C TRP A 79 -3.58 -1.85 -22.03
N LEU A 80 -2.28 -2.13 -22.20
CA LEU A 80 -1.44 -2.69 -21.15
C LEU A 80 -1.31 -1.73 -19.96
N VAL A 81 -1.05 -0.44 -20.23
CA VAL A 81 -0.98 0.60 -19.19
C VAL A 81 -2.30 0.69 -18.42
N ARG A 82 -3.45 0.53 -19.09
CA ARG A 82 -4.77 0.54 -18.43
C ARG A 82 -4.95 -0.66 -17.49
N ILE A 83 -4.55 -1.86 -17.91
CA ILE A 83 -4.60 -3.06 -17.04
C ILE A 83 -3.68 -2.87 -15.83
N LEU A 84 -2.43 -2.45 -16.06
CA LEU A 84 -1.47 -2.21 -15.00
C LEU A 84 -1.98 -1.14 -14.03
N ASN A 85 -2.58 -0.06 -14.53
CA ASN A 85 -3.19 0.97 -13.71
C ASN A 85 -4.26 0.39 -12.79
N LEU A 86 -5.21 -0.38 -13.34
CA LEU A 86 -6.31 -0.96 -12.56
C LEU A 86 -5.81 -2.00 -11.53
N TYR A 87 -4.69 -2.65 -11.78
CA TYR A 87 -4.07 -3.54 -10.79
C TYR A 87 -3.24 -2.79 -9.75
N ALA A 88 -2.67 -1.65 -10.13
CA ALA A 88 -1.77 -0.89 -9.27
C ALA A 88 -2.45 -0.35 -8.02
N GLY A 89 -3.74 -0.01 -8.10
CA GLY A 89 -4.51 0.45 -6.93
C GLY A 89 -4.41 -0.53 -5.77
N TYR A 90 -4.88 -1.77 -5.95
CA TYR A 90 -4.84 -2.79 -4.90
C TYR A 90 -3.42 -3.33 -4.61
N SER A 91 -2.49 -3.22 -5.56
CA SER A 91 -1.11 -3.68 -5.37
C SER A 91 -0.27 -2.70 -4.55
N ALA A 92 -0.47 -1.39 -4.72
CA ALA A 92 0.38 -0.34 -4.15
C ALA A 92 0.50 -0.39 -2.62
N PRO A 93 -0.58 -0.45 -1.81
CA PRO A 93 -0.43 -0.54 -0.36
C PRO A 93 0.30 -1.82 0.07
N LEU A 94 0.03 -2.96 -0.57
CA LEU A 94 0.70 -4.23 -0.26
C LEU A 94 2.22 -4.14 -0.48
N TRP A 95 2.64 -3.65 -1.65
CA TRP A 95 4.06 -3.53 -1.99
C TRP A 95 4.74 -2.42 -1.20
N ALA A 96 4.07 -1.28 -0.96
CA ALA A 96 4.59 -0.25 -0.08
C ALA A 96 4.86 -0.83 1.31
N GLY A 97 3.89 -1.53 1.89
CA GLY A 97 4.04 -2.17 3.20
C GLY A 97 5.18 -3.18 3.24
N ALA A 98 5.28 -4.05 2.22
CA ALA A 98 6.37 -5.01 2.11
C ALA A 98 7.74 -4.32 2.02
N LEU A 99 7.89 -3.30 1.18
CA LEU A 99 9.16 -2.57 1.01
C LEU A 99 9.56 -1.80 2.29
N LEU A 100 8.59 -1.22 3.02
CA LEU A 100 8.86 -0.59 4.32
C LEU A 100 9.40 -1.60 5.33
N LEU A 101 8.77 -2.77 5.44
CA LEU A 101 9.20 -3.85 6.32
C LEU A 101 10.57 -4.40 5.92
N THR A 102 10.82 -4.63 4.63
CA THR A 102 12.14 -5.02 4.12
C THR A 102 13.19 -3.97 4.49
N GLY A 103 12.88 -2.69 4.34
CA GLY A 103 13.77 -1.60 4.72
C GLY A 103 14.15 -1.64 6.21
N VAL A 104 13.17 -1.90 7.08
CA VAL A 104 13.39 -2.07 8.52
C VAL A 104 14.27 -3.30 8.81
N LEU A 105 13.91 -4.46 8.26
CA LEU A 105 14.51 -5.74 8.61
C LEU A 105 15.94 -5.89 8.05
N HIS A 106 16.22 -5.27 6.91
CA HIS A 106 17.57 -5.22 6.33
C HIS A 106 18.36 -3.98 6.73
N GLY A 107 17.82 -3.15 7.64
CA GLY A 107 18.51 -1.94 8.14
C GLY A 107 18.73 -0.85 7.09
N SER A 108 18.00 -0.89 5.97
CA SER A 108 18.07 0.13 4.93
C SER A 108 17.24 1.35 5.32
N ARG A 109 17.90 2.46 5.63
CA ARG A 109 17.20 3.75 5.88
C ARG A 109 16.57 4.34 4.63
N TRP A 110 17.19 4.15 3.47
CA TRP A 110 16.80 4.87 2.25
C TRP A 110 15.59 4.24 1.57
N LEU A 111 15.40 2.92 1.71
CA LEU A 111 14.26 2.24 1.13
C LEU A 111 12.93 2.80 1.70
N PRO A 112 12.74 2.91 3.04
CA PRO A 112 11.55 3.55 3.59
C PRO A 112 11.40 5.02 3.21
N VAL A 113 12.50 5.77 3.16
CA VAL A 113 12.49 7.19 2.75
C VAL A 113 11.96 7.34 1.33
N VAL A 114 12.42 6.51 0.40
CA VAL A 114 11.96 6.54 -1.00
C VAL A 114 10.50 6.11 -1.10
N VAL A 115 10.09 5.03 -0.42
CA VAL A 115 8.69 4.56 -0.47
C VAL A 115 7.74 5.61 0.09
N LEU A 116 7.99 6.12 1.30
CA LEU A 116 7.16 7.15 1.93
C LEU A 116 7.21 8.47 1.15
N GLY A 117 8.39 8.87 0.68
CA GLY A 117 8.57 10.10 -0.08
C GLY A 117 7.87 10.06 -1.43
N VAL A 118 7.90 8.95 -2.16
CA VAL A 118 7.15 8.82 -3.43
C VAL A 118 5.65 8.88 -3.16
N ILE A 119 5.14 8.18 -2.15
CA ILE A 119 3.72 8.22 -1.78
C ILE A 119 3.31 9.64 -1.38
N GLY A 120 4.06 10.23 -0.45
CA GLY A 120 3.81 11.56 0.09
C GLY A 120 3.88 12.64 -0.99
N LEU A 121 4.95 12.71 -1.78
CA LEU A 121 5.10 13.72 -2.82
C LEU A 121 4.03 13.61 -3.92
N VAL A 122 3.74 12.41 -4.42
CA VAL A 122 2.67 12.25 -5.42
C VAL A 122 1.33 12.66 -4.82
N ALA A 123 1.02 12.20 -3.60
CA ALA A 123 -0.22 12.56 -2.94
C ALA A 123 -0.30 14.07 -2.64
N LEU A 124 0.79 14.73 -2.25
CA LEU A 124 0.83 16.16 -1.96
C LEU A 124 0.48 17.00 -3.19
N VAL A 125 0.93 16.56 -4.37
CA VAL A 125 0.62 17.24 -5.63
C VAL A 125 -0.86 17.13 -6.00
N PHE A 126 -1.53 16.01 -5.72
CA PHE A 126 -2.86 15.74 -6.29
C PHE A 126 -4.01 15.66 -5.28
N VAL A 127 -3.74 15.43 -3.99
CA VAL A 127 -4.74 15.47 -2.93
C VAL A 127 -5.18 16.91 -2.70
N ARG A 128 -6.50 17.11 -2.65
CA ARG A 128 -7.11 18.45 -2.53
C ARG A 128 -8.08 18.59 -1.36
N ASN A 129 -8.12 17.60 -0.47
CA ASN A 129 -8.94 17.66 0.75
C ASN A 129 -8.04 17.76 1.99
N TRP A 130 -8.46 18.58 2.95
CA TRP A 130 -7.68 18.87 4.17
C TRP A 130 -7.34 17.62 4.99
N PHE A 131 -8.29 16.71 5.13
CA PHE A 131 -8.10 15.50 5.92
C PHE A 131 -7.00 14.60 5.33
N GLY A 132 -7.06 14.37 4.02
CA GLY A 132 -6.03 13.65 3.28
C GLY A 132 -4.67 14.33 3.37
N LEU A 133 -4.65 15.66 3.27
CA LEU A 133 -3.42 16.43 3.36
C LEU A 133 -2.70 16.20 4.70
N LEU A 134 -3.42 16.08 5.81
CA LEU A 134 -2.82 15.75 7.12
C LEU A 134 -2.12 14.39 7.12
N VAL A 135 -2.73 13.38 6.49
CA VAL A 135 -2.14 12.05 6.38
C VAL A 135 -0.93 12.05 5.45
N VAL A 136 -1.01 12.79 4.34
CA VAL A 136 0.11 12.97 3.39
C VAL A 136 1.31 13.64 4.07
N ILE A 137 1.07 14.73 4.80
CA ILE A 137 2.13 15.40 5.59
C ILE A 137 2.74 14.41 6.59
N GLY A 138 1.95 13.53 7.19
CA GLY A 138 2.44 12.47 8.06
C GLY A 138 3.47 11.55 7.37
N PHE A 139 3.25 11.16 6.11
CA PHE A 139 4.21 10.38 5.33
C PHE A 139 5.50 11.16 5.07
N ASP A 140 5.39 12.42 4.64
CA ASP A 140 6.55 13.26 4.33
C ASP A 140 7.38 13.57 5.58
N VAL A 141 6.72 13.86 6.70
CA VAL A 141 7.38 14.06 7.99
C VAL A 141 8.08 12.79 8.44
N LEU A 142 7.44 11.62 8.32
CA LEU A 142 8.08 10.35 8.67
C LEU A 142 9.28 10.06 7.75
N ALA A 143 9.17 10.31 6.45
CA ALA A 143 10.27 10.15 5.50
C ALA A 143 11.46 11.05 5.86
N LEU A 144 11.20 12.34 6.13
CA LEU A 144 12.24 13.29 6.54
C LEU A 144 12.86 12.92 7.89
N TRP A 145 12.04 12.43 8.84
CA TRP A 145 12.53 12.01 10.14
C TRP A 145 13.50 10.82 10.01
N VAL A 146 13.14 9.80 9.23
CA VAL A 146 14.01 8.65 8.93
C VAL A 146 15.29 9.10 8.21
N ALA A 147 15.19 10.01 7.24
CA ALA A 147 16.32 10.48 6.45
C ALA A 147 17.33 11.29 7.29
N LEU A 148 16.84 12.21 8.12
CA LEU A 148 17.65 13.20 8.83
C LEU A 148 18.08 12.74 10.22
N ARG A 149 17.25 11.95 10.91
CA ARG A 149 17.49 11.52 12.30
C ARG A 149 17.06 10.05 12.49
N PRO A 150 17.73 9.10 11.83
CA PRO A 150 17.44 7.68 12.01
C PRO A 150 17.65 7.27 13.47
N SER A 151 16.67 6.57 14.03
CA SER A 151 16.65 6.12 15.43
C SER A 151 15.85 4.83 15.58
N GLU A 152 15.99 4.13 16.71
CA GLU A 152 15.17 2.95 17.01
C GLU A 152 13.68 3.27 16.91
N LEU A 153 13.24 4.44 17.41
CA LEU A 153 11.85 4.88 17.29
C LEU A 153 11.38 5.00 15.84
N THR A 154 12.20 5.55 14.93
CA THR A 154 11.83 5.60 13.51
C THR A 154 11.70 4.22 12.89
N VAL A 155 12.53 3.25 13.32
CA VAL A 155 12.44 1.87 12.86
C VAL A 155 11.12 1.24 13.30
N LEU A 156 10.73 1.43 14.57
CA LEU A 156 9.46 0.93 15.10
C LEU A 156 8.25 1.56 14.40
N VAL A 157 8.25 2.87 14.19
CA VAL A 157 7.14 3.56 13.50
C VAL A 157 7.03 3.08 12.05
N VAL A 158 8.15 2.96 11.32
CA VAL A 158 8.13 2.45 9.93
C VAL A 158 7.67 1.00 9.89
N ALA A 159 8.06 0.16 10.85
CA ALA A 159 7.59 -1.22 10.93
C ALA A 159 6.07 -1.29 11.13
N ALA A 160 5.52 -0.46 12.02
CA ALA A 160 4.09 -0.37 12.24
C ALA A 160 3.33 0.13 11.00
N VAL A 161 3.83 1.17 10.31
CA VAL A 161 3.24 1.68 9.07
C VAL A 161 3.30 0.63 7.95
N GLY A 162 4.42 -0.08 7.83
CA GLY A 162 4.59 -1.17 6.87
C GLY A 162 3.56 -2.29 7.09
N ALA A 163 3.43 -2.75 8.34
CA ALA A 163 2.45 -3.77 8.70
C ALA A 163 1.00 -3.31 8.48
N LEU A 164 0.69 -2.06 8.83
CA LEU A 164 -0.61 -1.44 8.58
C LEU A 164 -0.98 -1.50 7.09
N PHE A 165 -0.06 -1.12 6.20
CA PHE A 165 -0.29 -1.14 4.75
C PHE A 165 -0.51 -2.56 4.21
N VAL A 166 0.29 -3.53 4.64
CA VAL A 166 0.10 -4.93 4.24
C VAL A 166 -1.28 -5.42 4.67
N VAL A 167 -1.64 -5.21 5.95
CA VAL A 167 -2.88 -5.75 6.51
C VAL A 167 -4.11 -5.05 5.92
N ASP A 168 -4.08 -3.73 5.74
CA ASP A 168 -5.21 -3.03 5.14
C ASP A 168 -5.36 -3.32 3.64
N GLY A 169 -4.24 -3.48 2.93
CA GLY A 169 -4.22 -3.94 1.54
C GLY A 169 -4.86 -5.32 1.40
N LEU A 170 -4.48 -6.28 2.27
CA LEU A 170 -5.08 -7.62 2.29
C LEU A 170 -6.57 -7.58 2.65
N ARG A 171 -6.94 -6.78 3.65
CA ARG A 171 -8.34 -6.55 4.03
C ARG A 171 -9.15 -6.06 2.83
N SER A 172 -8.61 -5.13 2.06
CA SER A 172 -9.25 -4.58 0.86
C SER A 172 -9.41 -5.63 -0.25
N VAL A 173 -8.40 -6.46 -0.51
CA VAL A 173 -8.48 -7.57 -1.47
C VAL A 173 -9.55 -8.60 -1.05
N VAL A 174 -9.60 -8.97 0.24
CA VAL A 174 -10.63 -9.88 0.77
C VAL A 174 -12.04 -9.27 0.67
N GLN A 175 -12.16 -7.97 0.91
CA GLN A 175 -13.44 -7.26 0.79
C GLN A 175 -13.93 -7.25 -0.66
N VAL A 176 -13.05 -7.07 -1.63
CA VAL A 176 -13.38 -7.19 -3.05
C VAL A 176 -13.82 -8.60 -3.40
N ALA A 177 -13.10 -9.63 -2.94
CA ALA A 177 -13.50 -11.02 -3.16
C ALA A 177 -14.93 -11.27 -2.65
N ARG A 178 -15.24 -10.78 -1.43
CA ARG A 178 -16.59 -10.87 -0.86
C ARG A 178 -17.63 -10.17 -1.73
N TRP A 179 -17.35 -8.96 -2.21
CA TRP A 179 -18.27 -8.23 -3.09
C TRP A 179 -18.53 -8.96 -4.41
N LEU A 180 -17.49 -9.53 -5.02
CA LEU A 180 -17.61 -10.32 -6.25
C LEU A 180 -18.43 -11.61 -6.02
N LEU A 181 -18.19 -12.30 -4.90
CA LEU A 181 -18.92 -13.53 -4.54
C LEU A 181 -20.39 -13.28 -4.21
N THR A 182 -20.70 -12.14 -3.60
CA THR A 182 -22.07 -11.78 -3.19
C THR A 182 -22.85 -11.01 -4.27
N GLY A 183 -22.20 -10.62 -5.38
CA GLY A 183 -22.82 -9.78 -6.40
C GLY A 183 -23.18 -8.39 -5.87
N ALA A 184 -22.42 -7.85 -4.92
CA ALA A 184 -22.69 -6.55 -4.34
C ALA A 184 -22.67 -5.44 -5.40
N ARG A 185 -23.59 -4.48 -5.30
CA ARG A 185 -23.68 -3.33 -6.22
C ARG A 185 -22.63 -2.27 -5.85
N VAL A 186 -21.38 -2.54 -6.16
CA VAL A 186 -20.23 -1.65 -5.97
C VAL A 186 -19.42 -1.56 -7.26
N GLN A 187 -18.67 -0.48 -7.43
CA GLN A 187 -17.71 -0.34 -8.53
C GLN A 187 -16.30 -0.40 -7.96
N THR A 188 -15.48 -1.30 -8.51
CA THR A 188 -14.05 -1.45 -8.17
C THR A 188 -13.23 -1.46 -9.47
N ASP A 189 -11.90 -1.42 -9.36
CA ASP A 189 -11.01 -1.50 -10.53
C ASP A 189 -11.30 -2.71 -11.43
N PHE A 190 -11.69 -3.84 -10.82
CA PHE A 190 -12.05 -5.05 -11.55
C PHE A 190 -13.35 -4.92 -12.33
N HIS A 191 -14.31 -4.14 -11.81
CA HIS A 191 -15.54 -3.81 -12.54
C HIS A 191 -15.27 -2.84 -13.69
N ILE A 192 -14.34 -1.90 -13.51
CA ILE A 192 -13.88 -1.02 -14.59
C ILE A 192 -13.18 -1.84 -15.68
N ALA A 193 -12.27 -2.74 -15.29
CA ALA A 193 -11.60 -3.66 -16.22
C ALA A 193 -12.62 -4.53 -16.97
N ALA A 194 -13.67 -4.99 -16.28
CA ALA A 194 -14.72 -5.79 -16.90
C ALA A 194 -15.51 -5.00 -17.95
N ALA A 195 -15.87 -3.76 -17.65
CA ALA A 195 -16.59 -2.89 -18.57
C ALA A 195 -15.76 -2.53 -19.80
N GLU A 196 -14.45 -2.30 -19.64
CA GLU A 196 -13.57 -1.88 -20.74
C GLU A 196 -13.06 -3.04 -21.58
N MET A 197 -12.73 -4.17 -20.95
CA MET A 197 -12.04 -5.30 -21.58
C MET A 197 -12.95 -6.50 -21.87
N ARG A 198 -14.24 -6.40 -21.52
CA ARG A 198 -15.28 -7.39 -21.86
C ARG A 198 -15.07 -8.80 -21.28
N LEU A 199 -14.35 -8.91 -20.17
CA LEU A 199 -14.26 -10.13 -19.35
C LEU A 199 -14.88 -9.90 -17.98
N PRO A 200 -15.50 -10.90 -17.33
CA PRO A 200 -16.11 -10.71 -16.01
C PRO A 200 -15.11 -10.20 -14.96
N ALA A 201 -15.58 -9.37 -14.02
CA ALA A 201 -14.73 -8.80 -12.96
C ALA A 201 -14.01 -9.88 -12.13
N GLY A 202 -14.66 -11.03 -11.92
CA GLY A 202 -14.06 -12.17 -11.24
C GLY A 202 -12.81 -12.73 -11.95
N VAL A 203 -12.78 -12.72 -13.29
CA VAL A 203 -11.62 -13.17 -14.07
C VAL A 203 -10.44 -12.21 -13.84
N TRP A 204 -10.68 -10.91 -13.92
CA TRP A 204 -9.65 -9.90 -13.61
C TRP A 204 -9.15 -10.00 -12.18
N PHE A 205 -10.04 -10.25 -11.22
CA PHE A 205 -9.64 -10.46 -9.82
C PHE A 205 -8.75 -11.70 -9.65
N VAL A 206 -9.10 -12.84 -10.26
CA VAL A 206 -8.28 -14.06 -10.20
C VAL A 206 -6.91 -13.83 -10.84
N LEU A 207 -6.86 -13.17 -12.00
CA LEU A 207 -5.60 -12.81 -12.66
C LEU A 207 -4.74 -11.88 -11.79
N PHE A 208 -5.35 -10.91 -11.12
CA PHE A 208 -4.66 -10.02 -10.17
C PHE A 208 -4.04 -10.81 -9.01
N VAL A 209 -4.82 -11.71 -8.39
CA VAL A 209 -4.33 -12.55 -7.29
C VAL A 209 -3.20 -13.46 -7.77
N PHE A 210 -3.33 -14.04 -8.96
CA PHE A 210 -2.30 -14.89 -9.56
C PHE A 210 -1.00 -14.11 -9.81
N VAL A 211 -1.07 -12.93 -10.43
CA VAL A 211 0.11 -12.10 -10.74
C VAL A 211 0.82 -11.65 -9.46
N ASN A 212 0.08 -11.12 -8.48
CA ASN A 212 0.67 -10.70 -7.21
C ASN A 212 1.19 -11.90 -6.40
N GLY A 213 0.47 -13.01 -6.39
CA GLY A 213 0.89 -14.25 -5.72
C GLY A 213 2.17 -14.83 -6.33
N ALA A 214 2.29 -14.81 -7.66
CA ALA A 214 3.52 -15.22 -8.35
C ALA A 214 4.70 -14.31 -7.99
N ALA A 215 4.48 -12.99 -7.95
CA ALA A 215 5.51 -12.04 -7.54
C ALA A 215 5.97 -12.26 -6.09
N VAL A 216 5.03 -12.48 -5.16
CA VAL A 216 5.33 -12.86 -3.76
C VAL A 216 6.11 -14.17 -3.70
N TRP A 217 5.70 -15.19 -4.48
CA TRP A 217 6.40 -16.48 -4.52
C TRP A 217 7.82 -16.37 -5.08
N LEU A 218 8.04 -15.53 -6.09
CA LEU A 218 9.38 -15.22 -6.61
C LEU A 218 10.23 -14.48 -5.55
N ALA A 219 9.60 -13.62 -4.75
CA ALA A 219 10.23 -12.88 -3.65
C ALA A 219 10.33 -13.66 -2.31
N ARG A 220 10.08 -14.98 -2.31
CA ARG A 220 9.97 -15.78 -1.07
C ARG A 220 11.22 -15.79 -0.19
N GLY A 221 12.42 -15.69 -0.75
CA GLY A 221 13.67 -15.73 0.03
C GLY A 221 13.71 -14.65 1.12
N PRO A 222 13.70 -13.36 0.74
CA PRO A 222 13.61 -12.25 1.69
C PRO A 222 12.39 -12.32 2.63
N LEU A 223 11.26 -12.86 2.16
CA LEU A 223 10.05 -12.99 2.99
C LEU A 223 10.20 -14.04 4.10
N LEU A 224 10.99 -15.11 3.88
CA LEU A 224 11.26 -16.12 4.90
C LEU A 224 12.16 -15.60 6.03
N GLU A 225 13.03 -14.63 5.77
CA GLU A 225 13.83 -13.98 6.82
C GLU A 225 12.95 -13.16 7.79
N VAL A 226 11.87 -12.57 7.27
CA VAL A 226 10.84 -11.93 8.10
C VAL A 226 10.15 -12.95 9.00
N TRP A 227 9.86 -14.14 8.48
CA TRP A 227 9.27 -15.23 9.25
C TRP A 227 10.16 -15.66 10.42
N ASP A 228 11.46 -15.80 10.21
CA ASP A 228 12.41 -16.13 11.27
C ASP A 228 12.47 -15.05 12.36
N THR A 229 12.33 -13.78 11.98
CA THR A 229 12.21 -12.66 12.92
C THR A 229 10.94 -12.77 13.76
N ILE A 230 9.80 -13.11 13.13
CA ILE A 230 8.53 -13.32 13.84
C ILE A 230 8.63 -14.48 14.81
N VAL A 231 9.16 -15.63 14.38
CA VAL A 231 9.34 -16.82 15.22
C VAL A 231 10.24 -16.52 16.41
N THR A 232 11.33 -15.78 16.19
CA THR A 232 12.25 -15.36 17.26
C THR A 232 11.57 -14.42 18.24
N GLY A 233 10.81 -13.43 17.76
CA GLY A 233 10.04 -12.51 18.60
C GLY A 233 8.99 -13.22 19.45
N VAL A 234 8.25 -14.19 18.87
CA VAL A 234 7.29 -15.02 19.61
C VAL A 234 7.99 -15.83 20.70
N ARG A 235 9.13 -16.45 20.40
CA ARG A 235 9.90 -17.22 21.39
C ARG A 235 10.46 -16.36 22.52
N ALA A 236 10.73 -15.07 22.27
CA ALA A 236 11.22 -14.16 23.29
C ALA A 236 10.12 -13.64 24.24
N LEU A 237 8.85 -13.82 23.88
CA LEU A 237 7.68 -13.42 24.69
C LEU A 237 7.14 -14.57 25.58
N VAL A 238 7.62 -15.80 25.38
CA VAL A 238 7.25 -17.00 26.14
C VAL A 238 8.39 -17.37 27.07
#